data_AF-A0ABD2GUF2-F1
#
_entry.id   AF-A0ABD2GUF2-F1
#
_cell.length_a   1.000
_cell.length_b   1.000
_cell.length_c   1.000
_cell.angle_alpha   90.00
_cell.angle_beta   90.00
_cell.angle_gamma   90.00
#
_symmetry.space_group_name_H-M   'P 1'
#
loop_
_entity.id
_entity.type
_entity.pdbx_description
1 polymer ?
#
loop_
_entity_poly.entity_id
_entity_poly.type
_entity_poly.pdbx_seq_one_letter_code
_entity_poly.pdbx_strand_id
1 'polypeptide(L)'
;MSSLRLLPLLHSLLLLQVHLSDQLEDNKIPPSLCTGHPGIPGSAGAHGGPGQPGRDGRDGRDAAAGEKGLIGDTGDPGETGVRGLTGDRGDNGEKGERGQAGECAVAPKSAFSVKLSEGHALPLTVGDVVRFDQVVINEQSDYNTETGRFTCKVPGVYYFAVHATVYRASLQFDLMKNAHTVASYFQYYGNWPKPASLSGGSLLHLIPGDQVWVQMALSEYNGFYSSTKTDSTFNGFLVYSDWKNSAVFA
;
A
#
# COMPACT_ATOMS: atom_id res chain seq x y z
N MET A 1 36.93 43.36 22.14
CA MET A 1 37.10 42.85 20.77
C MET A 1 37.10 41.31 20.77
N SER A 2 35.98 40.64 21.11
CA SER A 2 35.96 39.17 21.21
C SER A 2 34.62 38.51 20.87
N SER A 3 33.60 39.24 20.40
CA SER A 3 32.30 38.66 20.04
C SER A 3 32.20 38.11 18.60
N LEU A 4 33.15 38.43 17.71
CA LEU A 4 33.08 38.03 16.30
C LEU A 4 33.51 36.58 16.00
N ARG A 5 34.02 35.82 16.99
CA ARG A 5 34.53 34.45 16.77
C ARG A 5 33.53 33.32 17.06
N LEU A 6 32.36 33.60 17.65
CA LEU A 6 31.36 32.57 17.96
C LEU A 6 30.37 32.26 16.82
N LEU A 7 30.12 33.21 15.92
CA LEU A 7 29.20 33.02 14.79
C LEU A 7 29.55 31.82 13.88
N PRO A 8 30.82 31.60 13.47
CA PRO A 8 31.15 30.50 12.57
C PRO A 8 31.06 29.14 13.26
N LEU A 9 31.32 29.07 14.57
CA LEU A 9 31.15 27.87 15.38
C LEU A 9 29.67 27.49 15.54
N LEU A 10 28.80 28.48 15.72
CA LEU A 10 27.35 28.25 15.79
C LEU A 10 26.79 27.75 14.46
N HIS A 11 27.26 28.31 13.34
CA HIS A 11 26.91 27.83 11.99
C HIS A 11 27.41 26.41 11.71
N SER A 12 28.64 26.09 12.11
CA SER A 12 29.17 24.73 11.92
C SER A 12 28.43 23.72 12.80
N LEU A 13 28.02 24.10 14.01
CA LEU A 13 27.24 23.25 14.91
C LEU A 13 25.82 23.02 14.37
N LEU A 14 25.19 24.06 13.78
CA LEU A 14 23.88 23.95 13.14
C LEU A 14 23.93 23.04 11.91
N LEU A 15 24.96 23.16 11.06
CA LEU A 15 25.18 22.28 9.92
C LEU A 15 25.45 20.83 10.35
N LEU A 16 26.18 20.63 11.46
CA LEU A 16 26.41 19.31 12.03
C LEU A 16 25.12 18.69 12.60
N GLN A 17 24.22 19.47 13.21
CA GLN A 17 22.91 19.01 13.67
C GLN A 17 21.96 18.65 12.50
N VAL A 18 22.05 19.36 11.37
CA VAL A 18 21.31 19.03 10.15
C VAL A 18 21.83 17.74 9.50
N HIS A 19 23.12 17.43 9.64
CA HIS A 19 23.71 16.16 9.17
C HIS A 19 23.58 14.98 10.14
N LEU A 20 23.28 15.22 11.42
CA LEU A 20 23.00 14.17 12.42
C LEU A 20 21.50 13.86 12.59
N SER A 21 20.63 14.65 11.96
CA SER A 21 19.22 14.32 11.89
C SER A 21 19.07 13.27 10.79
N ASP A 22 19.11 11.99 11.15
CA ASP A 22 18.59 10.94 10.29
C ASP A 22 17.15 11.35 9.94
N GLN A 23 16.96 11.84 8.72
CA GLN A 23 15.64 11.86 8.10
C GLN A 23 15.20 10.40 8.14
N LEU A 24 14.21 10.09 8.96
CA LEU A 24 13.46 8.86 8.81
C LEU A 24 12.97 8.87 7.37
N GLU A 25 13.68 8.14 6.49
CA GLU A 25 13.23 7.86 5.13
C GLU A 25 11.94 7.07 5.28
N ASP A 26 10.83 7.79 5.33
CA ASP A 26 9.50 7.30 5.68
C ASP A 26 8.86 6.56 4.48
N ASN A 27 9.63 5.65 3.88
CA ASN A 27 9.24 4.73 2.81
C ASN A 27 10.07 3.43 2.78
N LYS A 28 10.94 3.16 3.76
CA LYS A 28 11.53 1.82 3.92
C LYS A 28 10.78 1.04 5.00
N ILE A 29 9.56 0.60 4.67
CA ILE A 29 8.97 -0.53 5.38
C ILE A 29 10.01 -1.66 5.32
N PRO A 30 10.47 -2.20 6.45
CA PRO A 30 11.48 -3.25 6.41
C PRO A 30 10.92 -4.46 5.65
N PRO A 31 11.70 -5.09 4.76
CA PRO A 31 11.23 -6.22 3.94
C PRO A 31 10.77 -7.44 4.77
N SER A 32 10.99 -7.42 6.09
CA SER A 32 10.48 -8.40 7.04
C SER A 32 8.95 -8.36 7.26
N LEU A 33 8.25 -7.31 6.82
CA LEU A 33 6.78 -7.23 6.85
C LEU A 33 6.10 -7.80 5.59
N CYS A 34 6.89 -8.16 4.56
CA CYS A 34 6.39 -8.56 3.24
C CYS A 34 6.92 -9.95 2.81
N THR A 35 6.81 -10.96 3.68
CA THR A 35 7.11 -12.34 3.31
C THR A 35 5.95 -12.93 2.50
N GLY A 36 6.17 -13.13 1.19
CA GLY A 36 5.24 -13.87 0.34
C GLY A 36 4.96 -15.28 0.90
N HIS A 37 3.79 -15.84 0.58
CA HIS A 37 3.46 -17.20 1.02
C HIS A 37 4.44 -18.23 0.43
N PRO A 38 4.76 -19.31 1.18
CA PRO A 38 5.53 -20.42 0.63
C PRO A 38 4.90 -20.93 -0.68
N GLY A 39 5.74 -21.22 -1.67
CA GLY A 39 5.27 -21.82 -2.93
C GLY A 39 4.61 -23.19 -2.70
N ILE A 40 3.80 -23.64 -3.66
CA ILE A 40 3.13 -24.94 -3.61
C ILE A 40 4.22 -26.05 -3.58
N PRO A 41 4.09 -27.08 -2.70
CA PRO A 41 4.99 -28.23 -2.72
C PRO A 41 5.07 -28.88 -4.11
N GLY A 42 6.27 -29.34 -4.50
CA GLY A 42 6.47 -30.04 -5.76
C GLY A 42 5.65 -31.34 -5.83
N SER A 43 5.36 -31.81 -7.05
CA SER A 43 4.67 -33.09 -7.27
C SER A 43 5.49 -34.29 -6.77
N ALA A 44 4.81 -35.37 -6.37
CA ALA A 44 5.48 -36.62 -6.02
C ALA A 44 6.30 -37.16 -7.22
N GLY A 45 7.47 -37.75 -6.92
CA GLY A 45 8.32 -38.40 -7.93
C GLY A 45 7.63 -39.60 -8.59
N ALA A 46 8.08 -39.97 -9.78
CA ALA A 46 7.58 -41.16 -10.48
C ALA A 46 7.92 -42.44 -9.71
N HIS A 47 7.06 -43.46 -9.83
CA HIS A 47 7.34 -44.77 -9.23
C HIS A 47 8.51 -45.44 -9.96
N GLY A 48 9.39 -46.10 -9.20
CA GLY A 48 10.49 -46.88 -9.76
C GLY A 48 9.96 -48.00 -10.67
N GLY A 49 10.74 -48.35 -11.70
CA GLY A 49 10.39 -49.45 -12.60
C GLY A 49 10.39 -50.82 -11.89
N PRO A 50 9.68 -51.83 -12.44
CA PRO A 50 9.74 -53.20 -11.93
C PRO A 50 11.18 -53.75 -11.93
N GLY A 51 11.52 -54.56 -10.92
CA GLY A 51 12.80 -55.25 -10.86
C GLY A 51 12.98 -56.23 -12.03
N GLN A 52 14.22 -56.51 -12.40
CA GLN A 52 14.51 -57.48 -13.46
C GLN A 52 14.07 -58.89 -13.04
N PRO A 53 13.57 -59.72 -13.98
CA PRO A 53 13.30 -61.14 -13.73
C PRO A 53 14.53 -61.85 -13.15
N GLY A 54 14.30 -62.83 -12.27
CA GLY A 54 15.38 -63.69 -11.78
C GLY A 54 16.03 -64.47 -12.93
N ARG A 55 17.30 -64.82 -12.78
CA ARG A 55 17.97 -65.71 -13.73
C ARG A 55 17.41 -67.13 -13.59
N ASP A 56 17.32 -67.82 -14.72
CA ASP A 56 16.95 -69.23 -14.74
C ASP A 56 17.92 -70.06 -13.89
N GLY A 57 17.39 -71.11 -13.26
CA GLY A 57 18.20 -72.08 -12.51
C GLY A 57 19.23 -72.76 -13.41
N ARG A 58 20.37 -73.17 -12.85
CA ARG A 58 21.33 -73.96 -13.61
C ARG A 58 20.79 -75.36 -13.79
N ASP A 59 21.01 -75.94 -14.97
CA ASP A 59 20.70 -77.34 -15.22
C ASP A 59 21.41 -78.25 -14.21
N GLY A 60 20.74 -79.33 -13.81
CA GLY A 60 21.32 -80.36 -12.96
C GLY A 60 22.56 -80.96 -13.61
N ARG A 61 23.57 -81.33 -12.81
CA ARG A 61 24.75 -82.00 -13.36
C ARG A 61 24.39 -83.41 -13.79
N ASP A 62 24.83 -83.79 -14.98
CA ASP A 62 24.74 -85.17 -15.45
C ASP A 62 25.44 -86.12 -14.45
N ALA A 63 24.81 -87.26 -14.17
CA ALA A 63 25.42 -88.28 -13.32
C ALA A 63 26.67 -88.86 -13.99
N ALA A 64 27.73 -89.07 -13.21
CA ALA A 64 28.91 -89.77 -13.69
C ALA A 64 28.53 -91.21 -14.12
N ALA A 65 29.05 -91.66 -15.27
CA ALA A 65 28.74 -92.98 -15.82
C ALA A 65 29.11 -94.09 -14.83
N GLY A 66 28.11 -94.83 -14.33
CA GLY A 66 28.30 -95.94 -13.40
C GLY A 66 28.70 -97.25 -14.08
N GLU A 67 29.56 -98.03 -13.42
CA GLU A 67 29.80 -99.44 -13.76
C GLU A 67 28.50 -100.26 -13.67
N LYS A 68 28.41 -101.31 -14.49
CA LYS A 68 27.21 -102.10 -14.77
C LYS A 68 26.55 -102.68 -13.49
N GLY A 69 25.49 -102.04 -13.00
CA GLY A 69 24.56 -102.59 -12.00
C GLY A 69 23.70 -101.55 -11.26
N LEU A 70 22.37 -101.75 -11.31
CA LEU A 70 21.26 -100.96 -10.73
C LEU A 70 21.02 -99.57 -11.34
N ILE A 71 19.76 -99.28 -11.69
CA ILE A 71 19.29 -97.97 -12.21
C ILE A 71 19.70 -96.88 -11.21
N GLY A 72 20.49 -95.91 -11.67
CA GLY A 72 20.88 -94.77 -10.85
C GLY A 72 19.66 -93.95 -10.45
N ASP A 73 19.64 -93.47 -9.22
CA ASP A 73 18.57 -92.61 -8.70
C ASP A 73 18.38 -91.39 -9.62
N THR A 74 17.12 -91.00 -9.83
CA THR A 74 16.79 -89.82 -10.65
C THR A 74 17.47 -88.61 -10.02
N GLY A 75 18.24 -87.85 -10.80
CA GLY A 75 18.94 -86.66 -10.31
C GLY A 75 17.96 -85.69 -9.66
N ASP A 76 18.37 -85.10 -8.54
CA ASP A 76 17.53 -84.14 -7.81
C ASP A 76 17.11 -82.98 -8.72
N PRO A 77 15.89 -82.44 -8.56
CA PRO A 77 15.46 -81.23 -9.25
C PRO A 77 16.48 -80.10 -9.06
N GLY A 78 16.74 -79.34 -10.13
CA GLY A 78 17.62 -78.17 -10.05
C GLY A 78 17.16 -77.17 -8.99
N GLU A 79 18.10 -76.45 -8.38
CA GLU A 79 17.77 -75.45 -7.36
C GLU A 79 16.82 -74.37 -7.92
N THR A 80 15.84 -73.97 -7.11
CA THR A 80 14.91 -72.90 -7.48
C THR A 80 15.69 -71.61 -7.73
N GLY A 81 15.41 -70.94 -8.86
CA GLY A 81 16.06 -69.67 -9.21
C GLY A 81 15.95 -68.63 -8.09
N VAL A 82 17.01 -67.87 -7.89
CA VAL A 82 17.04 -66.80 -6.88
C VAL A 82 15.98 -65.73 -7.20
N ARG A 83 15.27 -65.27 -6.16
CA ARG A 83 14.30 -64.17 -6.27
C ARG A 83 14.98 -62.95 -6.91
N GLY A 84 14.31 -62.34 -7.89
CA GLY A 84 14.77 -61.11 -8.53
C GLY A 84 15.02 -59.99 -7.51
N LEU A 85 15.96 -59.11 -7.81
CA LEU A 85 16.30 -57.99 -6.93
C LEU A 85 15.11 -57.02 -6.82
N THR A 86 14.88 -56.48 -5.63
CA THR A 86 13.91 -55.38 -5.42
C THR A 86 14.28 -54.23 -6.34
N GLY A 87 13.29 -53.67 -7.05
CA GLY A 87 13.51 -52.52 -7.94
C GLY A 87 14.04 -51.31 -7.18
N ASP A 88 14.77 -50.45 -7.90
CA ASP A 88 15.37 -49.25 -7.32
C ASP A 88 14.30 -48.29 -6.79
N ARG A 89 14.63 -47.55 -5.73
CA ARG A 89 13.77 -46.48 -5.22
C ARG A 89 13.66 -45.41 -6.30
N GLY A 90 12.43 -45.00 -6.63
CA GLY A 90 12.19 -43.93 -7.58
C GLY A 90 12.85 -42.61 -7.17
N ASP A 91 13.17 -41.78 -8.16
CA ASP A 91 13.84 -40.50 -7.96
C ASP A 91 12.99 -39.55 -7.10
N ASN A 92 13.67 -38.68 -6.36
CA ASN A 92 12.99 -37.64 -5.60
C ASN A 92 12.30 -36.66 -6.56
N GLY A 93 11.06 -36.26 -6.25
CA GLY A 93 10.32 -35.30 -7.07
C GLY A 93 11.06 -33.97 -7.23
N GLU A 94 10.79 -33.26 -8.32
CA GLU A 94 11.38 -31.95 -8.56
C GLU A 94 10.97 -30.96 -7.46
N LYS A 95 11.91 -30.08 -7.09
CA LYS A 95 11.61 -29.02 -6.15
C LYS A 95 10.58 -28.08 -6.79
N GLY A 96 9.48 -27.80 -6.08
CA GLY A 96 8.47 -26.84 -6.53
C GLY A 96 9.08 -25.48 -6.86
N GLU A 97 8.50 -24.80 -7.84
CA GLU A 97 8.95 -23.47 -8.25
C GLU A 97 8.90 -22.49 -7.07
N ARG A 98 9.83 -21.54 -7.05
CA ARG A 98 9.78 -20.44 -6.09
C ARG A 98 8.50 -19.64 -6.37
N GLY A 99 7.65 -19.48 -5.36
CA GLY A 99 6.49 -18.59 -5.44
C GLY A 99 6.92 -17.19 -5.90
N GLN A 100 6.05 -16.52 -6.67
CA GLN A 100 6.32 -15.14 -7.09
C GLN A 100 6.58 -14.26 -5.86
N ALA A 101 7.51 -13.31 -5.99
CA ALA A 101 7.70 -12.32 -4.94
C ALA A 101 6.38 -11.59 -4.71
N GLY A 102 5.91 -11.53 -3.46
CA GLY A 102 4.74 -10.71 -3.13
C GLY A 102 5.03 -9.26 -3.49
N GLU A 103 4.12 -8.61 -4.22
CA GLU A 103 4.22 -7.17 -4.45
C GLU A 103 4.01 -6.46 -3.11
N CYS A 104 5.01 -5.68 -2.68
CA CYS A 104 4.85 -4.75 -1.57
C CYS A 104 3.84 -3.67 -2.00
N ALA A 105 2.55 -3.91 -1.78
CA ALA A 105 1.53 -2.90 -2.01
C ALA A 105 1.62 -1.85 -0.90
N VAL A 106 2.47 -0.84 -1.10
CA VAL A 106 2.39 0.39 -0.30
C VAL A 106 1.00 0.97 -0.55
N ALA A 107 0.19 1.07 0.51
CA ALA A 107 -1.13 1.67 0.39
C ALA A 107 -0.98 3.08 -0.19
N PRO A 108 -1.77 3.44 -1.22
CA PRO A 108 -1.66 4.76 -1.82
C PRO A 108 -1.97 5.83 -0.76
N LYS A 109 -1.17 6.89 -0.76
CA LYS A 109 -1.35 8.06 0.12
C LYS A 109 -1.86 9.22 -0.71
N SER A 110 -2.81 9.98 -0.18
CA SER A 110 -3.29 11.24 -0.76
C SER A 110 -3.94 12.03 0.36
N ALA A 111 -3.29 13.12 0.78
CA ALA A 111 -3.80 13.99 1.83
C ALA A 111 -3.31 15.43 1.66
N PHE A 112 -4.13 16.38 2.07
CA PHE A 112 -3.75 17.78 2.20
C PHE A 112 -4.47 18.45 3.37
N SER A 113 -3.83 19.47 3.93
CA SER A 113 -4.41 20.44 4.85
C SER A 113 -3.82 21.80 4.50
N VAL A 114 -4.70 22.77 4.28
CA VAL A 114 -4.35 24.13 3.89
C VAL A 114 -5.19 25.11 4.72
N LYS A 115 -4.68 26.32 4.89
CA LYS A 115 -5.34 27.40 5.63
C LYS A 115 -5.33 28.71 4.86
N LEU A 116 -6.27 29.59 5.19
CA LEU A 116 -6.33 30.94 4.65
C LEU A 116 -5.26 31.83 5.29
N SER A 117 -4.50 32.56 4.47
CA SER A 117 -3.62 33.65 4.92
C SER A 117 -4.39 34.76 5.65
N GLU A 118 -3.72 35.39 6.61
CA GLU A 118 -4.24 36.59 7.28
C GLU A 118 -4.43 37.73 6.28
N GLY A 119 -5.57 38.43 6.39
CA GLY A 119 -5.84 39.61 5.57
C GLY A 119 -6.02 39.33 4.07
N HIS A 120 -6.15 38.06 3.66
CA HIS A 120 -6.44 37.72 2.27
C HIS A 120 -7.79 38.30 1.85
N ALA A 121 -7.81 39.02 0.72
CA ALA A 121 -9.05 39.48 0.13
C ALA A 121 -9.81 38.27 -0.39
N LEU A 122 -10.90 37.90 0.30
CA LEU A 122 -11.75 36.81 -0.14
C LEU A 122 -12.31 37.11 -1.54
N PRO A 123 -12.60 36.06 -2.32
CA PRO A 123 -13.31 36.26 -3.57
C PRO A 123 -14.63 36.98 -3.30
N LEU A 124 -14.84 38.10 -3.98
CA LEU A 124 -16.00 38.97 -3.77
C LEU A 124 -17.18 38.60 -4.68
N THR A 125 -16.95 37.70 -5.65
CA THR A 125 -17.95 37.30 -6.64
C THR A 125 -18.53 35.94 -6.30
N VAL A 126 -19.84 35.80 -6.49
CA VAL A 126 -20.54 34.50 -6.41
C VAL A 126 -19.92 33.53 -7.40
N GLY A 127 -19.68 32.29 -6.98
CA GLY A 127 -19.13 31.25 -7.84
C GLY A 127 -17.61 31.16 -7.84
N ASP A 128 -16.92 32.11 -7.21
CA ASP A 128 -15.47 32.08 -7.11
C ASP A 128 -14.98 30.99 -6.13
N VAL A 129 -13.86 30.37 -6.49
CA VAL A 129 -13.17 29.37 -5.66
C VAL A 129 -12.47 30.06 -4.49
N VAL A 130 -12.67 29.53 -3.28
CA VAL A 130 -11.94 29.97 -2.09
C VAL A 130 -10.54 29.35 -2.11
N ARG A 131 -9.52 30.22 -2.18
CA ARG A 131 -8.11 29.79 -2.28
C ARG A 131 -7.47 29.77 -0.89
N PHE A 132 -7.35 28.58 -0.33
CA PHE A 132 -6.50 28.35 0.84
C PHE A 132 -5.06 28.21 0.37
N ASP A 133 -4.23 29.17 0.73
CA ASP A 133 -2.92 29.43 0.13
C ASP A 133 -1.75 29.02 1.04
N GLN A 134 -1.99 28.87 2.35
CA GLN A 134 -0.97 28.42 3.28
C GLN A 134 -1.04 26.90 3.46
N VAL A 135 0.01 26.20 3.05
CA VAL A 135 0.11 24.75 3.18
C VAL A 135 0.52 24.35 4.60
N VAL A 136 -0.25 23.45 5.20
CA VAL A 136 0.14 22.73 6.43
C VAL A 136 0.74 21.38 6.05
N ILE A 137 0.04 20.60 5.20
CA ILE A 137 0.55 19.37 4.59
C ILE A 137 0.00 19.26 3.16
N ASN A 138 0.83 18.84 2.22
CA ASN A 138 0.44 18.59 0.82
C ASN A 138 1.53 17.77 0.11
N GLU A 139 1.99 16.69 0.72
CA GLU A 139 3.16 15.93 0.25
C GLU A 139 3.01 15.40 -1.18
N GLN A 140 1.81 14.94 -1.54
CA GLN A 140 1.52 14.40 -2.87
C GLN A 140 1.26 15.50 -3.91
N SER A 141 1.16 16.76 -3.48
CA SER A 141 0.81 17.89 -4.35
C SER A 141 -0.49 17.62 -5.13
N ASP A 142 -1.49 17.09 -4.43
CA ASP A 142 -2.83 16.80 -4.98
C ASP A 142 -3.75 18.02 -4.84
N TYR A 143 -3.45 18.91 -3.89
CA TYR A 143 -4.08 20.23 -3.78
C TYR A 143 -3.20 21.30 -4.43
N ASN A 144 -3.81 22.18 -5.23
CA ASN A 144 -3.14 23.30 -5.88
C ASN A 144 -3.60 24.62 -5.25
N THR A 145 -2.67 25.34 -4.60
CA THR A 145 -2.92 26.61 -3.89
C THR A 145 -3.24 27.78 -4.81
N GLU A 146 -2.74 27.78 -6.05
CA GLU A 146 -3.02 28.84 -7.03
C GLU A 146 -4.47 28.79 -7.51
N THR A 147 -5.02 27.59 -7.65
CA THR A 147 -6.39 27.35 -8.14
C THR A 147 -7.40 27.14 -7.02
N GLY A 148 -6.96 26.72 -5.83
CA GLY A 148 -7.83 26.36 -4.69
C GLY A 148 -8.47 24.98 -4.81
N ARG A 149 -7.94 24.10 -5.68
CA ARG A 149 -8.56 22.81 -6.03
C ARG A 149 -7.71 21.62 -5.63
N PHE A 150 -8.37 20.61 -5.06
CA PHE A 150 -7.86 19.25 -5.00
C PHE A 150 -8.15 18.52 -6.32
N THR A 151 -7.19 17.75 -6.83
CA THR A 151 -7.36 16.88 -8.00
C THR A 151 -7.02 15.45 -7.62
N CYS A 152 -8.01 14.57 -7.75
CA CYS A 152 -7.88 13.15 -7.43
C CYS A 152 -6.89 12.46 -8.37
N LYS A 153 -5.91 11.74 -7.79
CA LYS A 153 -4.98 10.86 -8.53
C LYS A 153 -5.20 9.38 -8.23
N VAL A 154 -5.76 9.05 -7.06
CA VAL A 154 -6.00 7.68 -6.60
C VAL A 154 -7.51 7.44 -6.51
N PRO A 155 -8.07 6.43 -7.20
CA PRO A 155 -9.49 6.13 -7.08
C PRO A 155 -9.82 5.63 -5.66
N GLY A 156 -10.91 6.13 -5.09
CA GLY A 156 -11.36 5.67 -3.78
C GLY A 156 -12.33 6.62 -3.10
N VAL A 157 -12.54 6.38 -1.81
CA VAL A 157 -13.36 7.26 -0.97
C VAL A 157 -12.49 8.22 -0.18
N TYR A 158 -12.84 9.49 -0.25
CA TYR A 158 -12.16 10.60 0.39
C TYR A 158 -13.07 11.28 1.41
N TYR A 159 -12.49 11.77 2.48
CA TYR A 159 -13.17 12.68 3.40
C TYR A 159 -12.63 14.09 3.22
N PHE A 160 -13.53 15.06 3.13
CA PHE A 160 -13.19 16.48 3.06
C PHE A 160 -13.84 17.23 4.21
N ALA A 161 -13.11 18.16 4.81
CA ALA A 161 -13.60 18.99 5.91
C ALA A 161 -13.08 20.42 5.82
N VAL A 162 -14.00 21.37 5.98
CA VAL A 162 -13.73 22.79 6.15
C VAL A 162 -14.06 23.15 7.58
N HIS A 163 -13.13 23.82 8.25
CA HIS A 163 -13.34 24.46 9.54
C HIS A 163 -13.04 25.94 9.37
N ALA A 164 -14.06 26.78 9.45
CA ALA A 164 -13.97 28.20 9.17
C ALA A 164 -14.22 29.02 10.44
N THR A 165 -13.38 30.02 10.64
CA THR A 165 -13.69 31.13 11.53
C THR A 165 -14.62 32.10 10.79
N VAL A 166 -15.72 32.50 11.42
CA VAL A 166 -16.73 33.38 10.84
C VAL A 166 -16.72 34.74 11.52
N TYR A 167 -16.46 35.81 10.77
CA TYR A 167 -16.38 37.15 11.36
C TYR A 167 -16.82 38.25 10.39
N ARG A 168 -17.37 39.35 10.93
CA ARG A 168 -17.84 40.56 10.22
C ARG A 168 -19.01 40.39 9.24
N ALA A 169 -19.26 39.17 8.75
CA ALA A 169 -20.41 38.82 7.93
C ALA A 169 -20.82 37.36 8.22
N SER A 170 -22.05 36.99 7.84
CA SER A 170 -22.45 35.58 7.82
C SER A 170 -21.60 34.83 6.81
N LEU A 171 -21.47 33.51 6.95
CA LEU A 171 -20.71 32.69 6.02
C LEU A 171 -21.60 31.62 5.39
N GLN A 172 -21.54 31.51 4.07
CA GLN A 172 -22.04 30.36 3.33
C GLN A 172 -20.99 29.89 2.33
N PHE A 173 -20.73 28.58 2.33
CA PHE A 173 -19.89 27.97 1.31
C PHE A 173 -20.46 26.62 0.85
N ASP A 174 -20.08 26.27 -0.36
CA ASP A 174 -20.38 24.99 -0.97
C ASP A 174 -19.11 24.15 -1.07
N LEU A 175 -19.22 22.86 -0.75
CA LEU A 175 -18.24 21.86 -1.14
C LEU A 175 -18.62 21.36 -2.53
N MET A 176 -17.70 21.48 -3.49
CA MET A 176 -17.94 21.22 -4.90
C MET A 176 -17.22 19.96 -5.37
N LYS A 177 -17.83 19.20 -6.29
CA LYS A 177 -17.19 18.13 -7.07
C LYS A 177 -17.49 18.34 -8.56
N ASN A 178 -16.47 18.52 -9.41
CA ASN A 178 -16.62 18.61 -10.88
C ASN A 178 -17.75 19.55 -11.37
N ALA A 179 -17.98 20.68 -10.68
CA ALA A 179 -19.03 21.68 -10.92
C ALA A 179 -20.41 21.40 -10.30
N HIS A 180 -20.58 20.29 -9.58
CA HIS A 180 -21.78 20.02 -8.80
C HIS A 180 -21.56 20.35 -7.32
N THR A 181 -22.54 21.02 -6.71
CA THR A 181 -22.59 21.21 -5.26
C THR A 181 -22.86 19.88 -4.57
N VAL A 182 -21.93 19.44 -3.73
CA VAL A 182 -22.06 18.23 -2.91
C VAL A 182 -22.88 18.53 -1.67
N ALA A 183 -22.53 19.62 -0.97
CA ALA A 183 -23.18 20.05 0.25
C ALA A 183 -22.93 21.55 0.47
N SER A 184 -23.91 22.21 1.08
CA SER A 184 -23.88 23.64 1.41
C SER A 184 -23.94 23.83 2.91
N TYR A 185 -23.16 24.76 3.43
CA TYR A 185 -23.05 25.04 4.86
C TYR A 185 -23.24 26.52 5.12
N PHE A 186 -23.94 26.85 6.21
CA PHE A 186 -24.26 28.23 6.57
C PHE A 186 -24.05 28.49 8.06
N GLN A 187 -23.53 29.68 8.38
CA GLN A 187 -23.45 30.21 9.72
C GLN A 187 -23.89 31.67 9.72
N TYR A 188 -24.92 31.96 10.51
CA TYR A 188 -25.35 33.33 10.77
C TYR A 188 -24.34 34.07 11.65
N TYR A 189 -24.04 35.32 11.31
CA TYR A 189 -23.23 36.22 12.12
C TYR A 189 -24.06 37.42 12.61
N GLY A 190 -24.37 37.44 13.90
CA GLY A 190 -25.23 38.44 14.55
C GLY A 190 -24.50 39.72 14.97
N ASN A 191 -23.48 40.16 14.22
CA ASN A 191 -22.68 41.35 14.56
C ASN A 191 -22.04 41.31 15.96
N TRP A 192 -21.63 40.12 16.41
CA TRP A 192 -20.95 39.95 17.69
C TRP A 192 -19.59 40.68 17.72
N PRO A 193 -19.03 40.97 18.90
CA PRO A 193 -17.70 41.58 19.01
C PRO A 193 -16.56 40.57 18.75
N LYS A 194 -16.87 39.27 18.67
CA LYS A 194 -15.89 38.19 18.50
C LYS A 194 -16.33 37.22 17.38
N PRO A 195 -15.39 36.50 16.76
CA PRO A 195 -15.70 35.51 15.73
C PRO A 195 -16.57 34.35 16.24
N ALA A 196 -17.35 33.78 15.32
CA ALA A 196 -18.04 32.49 15.44
C ALA A 196 -17.28 31.41 14.63
N SER A 197 -17.85 30.20 14.55
CA SER A 197 -17.28 29.08 13.81
C SER A 197 -18.32 28.42 12.91
N LEU A 198 -17.88 27.92 11.75
CA LEU A 198 -18.65 27.04 10.88
C LEU A 198 -17.79 25.84 10.52
N SER A 199 -18.36 24.65 10.50
CA SER A 199 -17.67 23.46 9.98
C SER A 199 -18.60 22.68 9.06
N GLY A 200 -18.03 22.09 8.03
CA GLY A 200 -18.76 21.29 7.05
C GLY A 200 -17.84 20.28 6.40
N GLY A 201 -18.35 19.10 6.08
CA GLY A 201 -17.56 18.04 5.49
C GLY A 201 -18.41 16.89 4.96
N SER A 202 -17.88 16.16 3.99
CA SER A 202 -18.59 15.03 3.38
C SER A 202 -17.60 13.96 2.89
N LEU A 203 -18.09 12.73 2.81
CA LEU A 203 -17.42 11.63 2.15
C LEU A 203 -17.76 11.65 0.66
N LEU A 204 -16.75 11.50 -0.19
CA LEU A 204 -16.90 11.49 -1.63
C LEU A 204 -16.15 10.32 -2.24
N HIS A 205 -16.84 9.59 -3.11
CA HIS A 205 -16.19 8.66 -4.02
C HIS A 205 -15.63 9.44 -5.20
N LEU A 206 -14.32 9.29 -5.47
CA LEU A 206 -13.61 10.02 -6.51
C LEU A 206 -12.88 9.05 -7.45
N ILE A 207 -12.83 9.43 -8.73
CA ILE A 207 -11.98 8.80 -9.75
C ILE A 207 -10.86 9.75 -10.16
N PRO A 208 -9.73 9.25 -10.72
CA PRO A 208 -8.64 10.10 -11.18
C PRO A 208 -9.13 11.18 -12.16
N GLY A 209 -8.73 12.43 -11.89
CA GLY A 209 -9.17 13.61 -12.63
C GLY A 209 -10.34 14.36 -11.99
N ASP A 210 -11.09 13.74 -11.06
CA ASP A 210 -12.12 14.45 -10.30
C ASP A 210 -11.49 15.58 -9.48
N GLN A 211 -12.16 16.74 -9.46
CA GLN A 211 -11.73 17.92 -8.71
C GLN A 211 -12.71 18.26 -7.59
N VAL A 212 -12.16 18.63 -6.43
CA VAL A 212 -12.92 19.05 -5.25
C VAL A 212 -12.40 20.40 -4.75
N TRP A 213 -13.30 21.32 -4.42
CA TRP A 213 -12.95 22.64 -3.91
C TRP A 213 -14.05 23.26 -3.05
N VAL A 214 -13.73 24.37 -2.39
CA VAL A 214 -14.67 25.20 -1.64
C VAL A 214 -15.02 26.42 -2.49
N GLN A 215 -16.30 26.73 -2.57
CA GLN A 215 -16.81 27.85 -3.36
C GLN A 215 -17.70 28.74 -2.53
N MET A 216 -17.64 30.06 -2.80
CA MET A 216 -18.60 31.00 -2.24
C MET A 216 -19.97 30.81 -2.91
N ALA A 217 -20.97 30.44 -2.11
CA ALA A 217 -22.33 30.22 -2.61
C ALA A 217 -23.06 31.54 -2.90
N LEU A 218 -22.87 32.55 -2.04
CA LEU A 218 -23.45 33.89 -2.15
C LEU A 218 -22.42 34.94 -1.73
N SER A 219 -22.34 36.06 -2.45
CA SER A 219 -21.32 37.10 -2.24
C SER A 219 -21.54 37.88 -0.94
N GLU A 220 -22.80 37.96 -0.48
CA GLU A 220 -23.20 38.59 0.77
C GLU A 220 -22.84 37.77 2.02
N TYR A 221 -22.58 36.46 1.88
CA TYR A 221 -22.21 35.57 2.97
C TYR A 221 -20.75 35.16 2.90
N ASN A 222 -19.87 36.17 2.90
CA ASN A 222 -18.42 36.04 2.74
C ASN A 222 -17.62 36.10 4.05
N GLY A 223 -18.23 35.69 5.17
CA GLY A 223 -17.64 35.80 6.50
C GLY A 223 -16.40 34.94 6.81
N PHE A 224 -15.72 34.34 5.82
CA PHE A 224 -14.48 33.60 6.07
C PHE A 224 -13.46 34.53 6.76
N TYR A 225 -12.73 34.01 7.74
CA TYR A 225 -11.79 34.83 8.49
C TYR A 225 -10.55 34.03 8.92
N SER A 226 -9.42 34.73 8.97
CA SER A 226 -8.16 34.20 9.50
C SER A 226 -7.39 35.34 10.16
N SER A 227 -6.74 35.06 11.28
CA SER A 227 -5.94 36.01 12.06
C SER A 227 -4.81 35.26 12.78
N THR A 228 -3.90 36.00 13.43
CA THR A 228 -2.84 35.42 14.27
C THR A 228 -3.28 34.40 15.32
N LYS A 229 -4.58 34.35 15.67
CA LYS A 229 -5.15 33.46 16.71
C LYS A 229 -6.33 32.60 16.24
N THR A 230 -6.74 32.72 14.99
CA THR A 230 -7.92 32.01 14.46
C THR A 230 -7.66 31.61 13.03
N ASP A 231 -7.87 30.35 12.68
CA ASP A 231 -7.65 29.87 11.32
C ASP A 231 -8.97 29.49 10.65
N SER A 232 -8.94 29.49 9.31
CA SER A 232 -9.91 28.80 8.47
C SER A 232 -9.17 27.80 7.60
N THR A 233 -9.51 26.53 7.73
CA THR A 233 -8.79 25.40 7.13
C THR A 233 -9.66 24.61 6.18
N PHE A 234 -9.04 24.04 5.15
CA PHE A 234 -9.63 23.04 4.27
C PHE A 234 -8.72 21.81 4.22
N ASN A 235 -9.32 20.66 4.45
CA ASN A 235 -8.64 19.39 4.65
C ASN A 235 -9.27 18.34 3.74
N GLY A 236 -8.46 17.42 3.25
CA GLY A 236 -8.95 16.24 2.55
C GLY A 236 -7.95 15.10 2.55
N PHE A 237 -8.43 13.87 2.66
CA PHE A 237 -7.59 12.68 2.63
C PHE A 237 -8.34 11.45 2.11
N LEU A 238 -7.58 10.53 1.51
CA LEU A 238 -8.04 9.21 1.10
C LEU A 238 -8.33 8.36 2.35
N VAL A 239 -9.54 7.82 2.43
CA VAL A 239 -9.97 6.89 3.49
C VAL A 239 -9.63 5.46 3.10
N TYR A 240 -10.00 5.06 1.88
CA TYR A 240 -9.63 3.77 1.30
C TYR A 240 -9.61 3.85 -0.23
N SER A 241 -8.68 3.11 -0.86
CA SER A 241 -8.57 3.04 -2.31
C SER A 241 -9.42 1.91 -2.90
N ASP A 242 -9.86 2.09 -4.15
CA ASP A 242 -10.53 1.05 -4.93
C ASP A 242 -9.54 0.19 -5.73
N TRP A 243 -8.24 0.43 -5.60
CA TRP A 243 -7.24 -0.35 -6.32
C TRP A 243 -7.25 -1.80 -5.81
N LYS A 244 -7.58 -2.72 -6.72
CA LYS A 244 -7.77 -4.15 -6.42
C LYS A 244 -6.54 -4.86 -5.82
N ASN A 245 -5.34 -4.29 -5.95
CA ASN A 245 -4.10 -4.79 -5.35
C ASN A 245 -3.61 -3.95 -4.15
N SER A 246 -4.36 -2.93 -3.72
CA SER A 246 -4.04 -2.23 -2.46
C SER A 246 -4.43 -3.16 -1.32
N ALA A 247 -3.47 -3.56 -0.49
CA ALA A 247 -3.71 -4.30 0.73
C ALA A 247 -4.48 -3.42 1.74
N VAL A 248 -5.78 -3.24 1.51
CA VAL A 248 -6.70 -2.77 2.53
C VAL A 248 -7.14 -4.02 3.26
N PHE A 249 -6.66 -4.15 4.49
CA PHE A 249 -7.07 -5.18 5.43
C PHE A 249 -8.61 -5.26 5.48
N ALA A 250 -9.16 -6.31 4.91
CA ALA A 250 -10.52 -6.77 5.15
C ALA A 250 -10.46 -8.29 5.37
#